data_AF-A0A6I3DKF5-F1
#
_entry.id   AF-A0A6I3DKF5-F1
#
_cell.length_a   1.000
_cell.length_b   1.000
_cell.length_c   1.000
_cell.angle_alpha   90.00
_cell.angle_beta   90.00
_cell.angle_gamma   90.00
#
_symmetry.space_group_name_H-M   'P 1'
#
loop_
_entity.id
_entity.type
_entity.pdbx_description
1 polymer ?
#
loop_
_entity_poly.entity_id
_entity_poly.type
_entity_poly.pdbx_seq_one_letter_code
_entity_poly.pdbx_strand_id
1 'polypeptide(L)' 'MAHEQVLAETEFFAEAPLELLAPIAAAGKVRELVRGDVLFEVGD' A
#
# COMPACT_ATOMS: atom_id res chain seq x y z
N MET A 1 10.24 7.45 -1.77
CA MET A 1 10.92 7.44 -0.45
C MET A 1 9.98 7.17 0.72
N ALA A 2 8.92 7.97 0.99
CA ALA A 2 8.15 7.80 2.25
C ALA A 2 7.32 6.50 2.36
N HIS A 3 6.72 6.02 1.27
CA HIS A 3 5.84 4.84 1.32
C HIS A 3 6.58 3.50 1.20
N GLU A 4 7.81 3.49 0.68
CA GLU A 4 8.63 2.27 0.58
C GLU A 4 8.99 1.71 1.96
N GLN A 5 9.34 2.58 2.92
CA GLN A 5 9.61 2.19 4.30
C GLN A 5 8.37 1.60 4.98
N VAL A 6 7.21 2.25 4.79
CA VAL A 6 5.94 1.75 5.33
C VAL A 6 5.63 0.35 4.78
N LEU A 7 5.86 0.11 3.48
CA LEU A 7 5.68 -1.22 2.89
C LEU A 7 6.65 -2.25 3.49
N ALA A 8 7.94 -1.89 3.60
CA ALA A 8 8.98 -2.78 4.13
C ALA A 8 8.77 -3.18 5.60
N GLU A 9 8.06 -2.37 6.38
CA GLU A 9 7.71 -2.66 7.78
C GLU A 9 6.51 -3.62 7.91
N THR A 10 5.79 -3.91 6.83
CA THR A 10 4.68 -4.87 6.85
C THR A 10 5.17 -6.31 6.67
N GLU A 11 4.53 -7.25 7.37
CA GLU A 11 4.86 -8.67 7.28
C GLU A 11 4.72 -9.22 5.84
N PHE A 12 3.77 -8.70 5.07
CA PHE A 12 3.54 -9.13 3.68
C PHE A 12 4.74 -8.87 2.76
N PHE A 13 5.49 -7.78 3.00
CA PHE A 13 6.64 -7.39 2.18
C PHE A 13 7.98 -7.61 2.89
N ALA A 14 8.02 -8.30 4.03
CA ALA A 14 9.23 -8.43 4.87
C ALA A 14 10.43 -9.04 4.13
N GLU A 15 10.19 -9.90 3.12
CA GLU A 15 11.23 -10.54 2.32
C GLU A 15 11.37 -9.93 0.91
N ALA A 16 10.63 -8.85 0.60
CA ALA A 16 10.65 -8.23 -0.70
C ALA A 16 11.89 -7.33 -0.87
N PRO A 17 12.66 -7.48 -1.97
CA PRO A 17 13.74 -6.55 -2.31
C PRO A 17 13.23 -5.10 -2.45
N LEU A 18 14.00 -4.14 -1.92
CA LEU A 18 13.67 -2.70 -1.99
C LEU A 18 13.42 -2.21 -3.42
N GLU A 19 14.11 -2.78 -4.40
CA GLU A 19 13.94 -2.47 -5.82
C GLU A 19 12.52 -2.79 -6.35
N LEU A 20 11.84 -3.77 -5.74
CA LEU A 20 10.45 -4.09 -6.05
C LEU A 20 9.45 -3.21 -5.30
N LEU A 21 9.83 -2.66 -4.14
CA LEU A 21 8.95 -1.80 -3.34
C LEU A 21 8.78 -0.40 -3.97
N ALA A 22 9.83 0.12 -4.60
CA ALA A 22 9.79 1.42 -5.28
C ALA A 22 8.65 1.54 -6.33
N PRO A 23 8.51 0.64 -7.31
CA PRO A 23 7.42 0.73 -8.29
C PRO A 23 6.03 0.51 -7.67
N ILE A 24 5.90 -0.34 -6.64
CA ILE A 24 4.63 -0.58 -5.94
C ILE A 24 4.19 0.70 -5.19
N ALA A 25 5.12 1.30 -4.45
CA ALA A 25 4.88 2.57 -3.75
C ALA A 25 4.49 3.70 -4.72
N ALA A 26 5.09 3.72 -5.91
CA ALA A 26 4.77 4.70 -6.94
C ALA A 26 3.41 4.47 -7.62
N ALA A 27 2.95 3.22 -7.73
CA ALA A 27 1.65 2.86 -8.29
C ALA A 27 0.49 3.05 -7.29
N GLY A 28 0.79 3.09 -6.00
CA GLY A 28 -0.19 3.31 -4.94
C GLY A 28 -0.81 4.70 -4.98
N LYS A 29 -2.05 4.80 -4.47
CA LYS A 29 -2.74 6.08 -4.29
C LYS A 29 -3.15 6.25 -2.84
N VAL A 30 -2.87 7.42 -2.27
CA VAL A 30 -3.36 7.79 -0.95
C VAL A 30 -4.86 8.09 -1.04
N ARG A 31 -5.64 7.46 -0.17
CA ARG A 31 -7.09 7.71 0.00
C ARG A 31 -7.35 8.08 1.45
N GLU A 32 -7.92 9.26 1.66
CA GLU A 32 -8.43 9.67 2.96
C GLU A 32 -9.81 9.04 3.15
N LEU A 33 -10.04 8.45 4.32
CA LEU A 33 -11.26 7.73 4.64
C LEU A 33 -11.89 8.31 5.90
N VAL A 34 -13.21 8.38 5.91
CA VAL A 34 -13.99 8.71 7.11
C VAL A 34 -14.76 7.49 7.60
N ARG A 35 -15.17 7.53 8.86
CA ARG A 35 -15.95 6.44 9.45
C ARG A 35 -17.26 6.27 8.68
N GLY A 36 -17.48 5.06 8.17
CA GLY A 36 -18.66 4.72 7.37
C GLY A 36 -18.38 4.59 5.87
N ASP A 37 -17.17 4.93 5.40
CA ASP A 37 -16.80 4.74 4.00
C ASP A 37 -16.75 3.26 3.62
N VAL A 38 -17.33 2.95 2.47
CA VAL A 38 -17.21 1.63 1.82
C VAL A 38 -15.96 1.63 0.95
N LEU A 39 -15.06 0.67 1.21
CA LEU A 39 -13.78 0.58 0.50
C LEU A 39 -13.91 -0.06 -0.88
N PHE A 40 -14.76 -1.09 -0.98
CA PHE A 40 -15.08 -1.84 -2.19
C PHE A 40 -16.46 -2.49 -2.02
N GLU A 41 -17.13 -2.76 -3.13
CA GLU A 41 -18.38 -3.53 -3.13
C GLU A 41 -18.13 -4.98 -3.59
N VAL A 42 -19.00 -5.90 -3.19
CA VAL A 42 -18.88 -7.30 -3.61
C VAL A 42 -19.22 -7.38 -5.09
N GLY A 43 -18.24 -7.80 -5.91
CA GLY A 43 -18.38 -7.89 -7.36
C GLY A 43 -17.66 -6.80 -8.14
N ASP A 44 -17.08 -5.81 -7.45
CA ASP A 44 -15.99 -4.98 -8.01
C ASP A 44 -14.71 -5.80 -8.25
#